data_AF-A0A852RXJ1-F1
#
_entry.id   AF-A0A852RXJ1-F1
#
_cell.length_a   1.000
_cell.length_b   1.000
_cell.length_c   1.000
_cell.angle_alpha   90.00
_cell.angle_beta   90.00
_cell.angle_gamma   90.00
#
_symmetry.space_group_name_H-M   'P 1'
#
loop_
_entity.id
_entity.type
_entity.pdbx_description
1 polymer ?
#
loop_
_entity_poly.entity_id
_entity_poly.type
_entity_poly.pdbx_seq_one_letter_code
_entity_poly.pdbx_strand_id
1 'polypeptide(L)'
;MSSPARRRTATVGLLAALVPLLLPHTTAEAAAGKPRCHGEAATVVGTNRADRITGTPGHDVIVSKGGKDVVTGLGGDDVICTGGGNDKVLAGGGDDYVDAGGGRDVVDGQGGDDVVWTGGGKGELALGGPGNDHLILEGRASHALAGPGNDYVDVHGRGGTVDGGAGDDVLRGGSGDDAIDGGEGNDICTGGAGSDRCHGGAPGGDANTPTDPDRCDAEVMRSCRSADSTAYTGTAGGTLQYGGGVIETWTAIFTMDSADDTPQLVEGPAGFQWSIAGTDENGCTWSGAASLAGRASYTVWLDFGYYTGQLYPDRSTQVSVQESCPGTGTRTQLVTPLNANAADTGNVPLHPDMSWIRGNRTYHPGGDDTVTATWSWDAR
;
A
#
# COMPACT_ATOMS: atom_id res chain seq x y z
N MET A 1 26.76 -32.62 -110.66
CA MET A 1 27.76 -31.53 -110.53
C MET A 1 28.28 -31.53 -109.10
N SER A 2 29.63 -31.47 -108.99
CA SER A 2 30.47 -31.16 -107.82
C SER A 2 30.33 -31.92 -106.49
N SER A 3 31.12 -32.99 -106.38
CA SER A 3 32.25 -33.23 -105.44
C SER A 3 32.16 -33.11 -103.91
N PRO A 4 33.05 -33.84 -103.18
CA PRO A 4 32.85 -34.35 -101.81
C PRO A 4 33.90 -33.85 -100.79
N ALA A 5 33.73 -34.18 -99.51
CA ALA A 5 34.77 -34.38 -98.46
C ALA A 5 34.05 -34.37 -97.09
N ARG A 6 34.39 -35.15 -96.05
CA ARG A 6 35.69 -35.68 -95.64
C ARG A 6 35.43 -36.81 -94.61
N ARG A 7 36.16 -37.92 -94.71
CA ARG A 7 36.35 -38.87 -93.60
C ARG A 7 37.20 -38.22 -92.51
N ARG A 8 36.93 -38.53 -91.23
CA ARG A 8 37.95 -38.78 -90.21
C ARG A 8 37.38 -39.64 -89.07
N THR A 9 38.29 -40.45 -88.58
CA THR A 9 38.27 -41.64 -87.74
C THR A 9 38.11 -41.39 -86.24
N ALA A 10 37.67 -42.46 -85.56
CA ALA A 10 37.92 -42.85 -84.16
C ALA A 10 37.37 -41.90 -83.08
N THR A 11 36.72 -42.38 -82.02
CA THR A 11 37.28 -43.34 -81.06
C THR A 11 36.13 -43.92 -80.23
N VAL A 12 36.16 -45.23 -79.98
CA VAL A 12 35.29 -45.92 -79.01
C VAL A 12 35.71 -45.46 -77.62
N GLY A 13 34.89 -44.61 -77.01
CA GLY A 13 35.04 -44.15 -75.62
C GLY A 13 34.00 -44.85 -74.75
N LEU A 14 34.49 -45.69 -73.85
CA LEU A 14 33.77 -46.42 -72.80
C LEU A 14 32.73 -45.51 -72.11
N LEU A 15 31.43 -45.83 -72.22
CA LEU A 15 30.41 -45.27 -71.34
C LEU A 15 30.64 -45.84 -69.93
N ALA A 16 31.39 -45.11 -69.10
CA ALA A 16 31.29 -45.27 -67.66
C ALA A 16 29.92 -44.72 -67.24
N ALA A 17 29.00 -45.60 -66.89
CA ALA A 17 27.78 -45.22 -66.21
C ALA A 17 28.16 -44.50 -64.90
N LEU A 18 28.00 -43.18 -64.87
CA LEU A 18 27.92 -42.46 -63.61
C LEU A 18 26.66 -42.97 -62.90
N VAL A 19 26.86 -43.90 -61.96
CA VAL A 19 25.91 -44.08 -60.86
C VAL A 19 25.89 -42.74 -60.14
N PRO A 20 24.75 -42.02 -60.08
CA PRO A 20 24.69 -40.85 -59.23
C PRO A 20 24.89 -41.38 -57.81
N LEU A 21 26.02 -41.01 -57.20
CA LEU A 21 26.23 -41.18 -55.78
C LEU A 21 25.09 -40.38 -55.14
N LEU A 22 24.05 -41.08 -54.67
CA LEU A 22 23.08 -40.51 -53.73
C LEU A 22 23.90 -40.15 -52.49
N LEU A 23 24.45 -38.94 -52.48
CA LEU A 23 24.75 -38.27 -51.24
C LEU A 23 23.42 -38.20 -50.51
N PRO A 24 23.28 -38.78 -49.31
CA PRO A 24 22.11 -38.48 -48.51
C PRO A 24 22.12 -36.96 -48.35
N HIS A 25 21.11 -36.30 -48.89
CA HIS A 25 20.68 -35.02 -48.34
C HIS A 25 20.23 -35.34 -46.92
N THR A 26 21.18 -35.40 -46.00
CA THR A 26 20.91 -35.13 -44.59
C THR A 26 20.35 -33.71 -44.59
N THR A 27 19.02 -33.61 -44.68
CA THR A 27 18.32 -32.39 -44.33
C THR A 27 18.85 -32.01 -42.95
N ALA A 28 19.53 -30.87 -42.87
CA ALA A 28 20.06 -30.30 -41.63
C ALA A 28 18.97 -29.94 -40.61
N GLU A 29 17.74 -30.41 -40.82
CA GLU A 29 16.55 -30.21 -40.02
C GLU A 29 16.33 -31.34 -38.98
N ALA A 30 17.17 -32.38 -38.99
CA ALA A 30 17.14 -33.48 -38.02
C ALA A 30 18.26 -33.42 -36.96
N ALA A 31 18.90 -32.26 -36.77
CA ALA A 31 19.96 -32.04 -35.78
C ALA A 31 19.70 -30.88 -34.81
N ALA A 32 18.56 -30.20 -34.91
CA ALA A 32 18.11 -29.30 -33.85
C ALA A 32 17.35 -30.16 -32.83
N GLY A 33 17.89 -30.28 -31.61
CA GLY A 33 17.15 -30.89 -30.51
C GLY A 33 15.79 -30.21 -30.34
N LYS A 34 14.81 -30.92 -29.79
CA LYS A 34 13.50 -30.33 -29.46
C LYS A 34 13.72 -29.01 -28.71
N PRO A 35 12.95 -27.94 -29.02
CA PRO A 35 12.98 -26.70 -28.24
C PRO A 35 12.88 -27.00 -26.75
N ARG A 36 13.54 -26.18 -25.93
CA ARG A 36 13.54 -26.36 -24.49
C ARG A 36 13.02 -25.12 -23.78
N CYS A 37 12.35 -25.32 -22.66
CA CYS A 37 11.89 -24.28 -21.74
C CYS A 37 12.47 -24.62 -20.37
N HIS A 38 13.23 -23.71 -19.76
CA HIS A 38 13.92 -23.92 -18.47
C HIS A 38 14.71 -25.24 -18.35
N GLY A 39 15.26 -25.70 -19.48
CA GLY A 39 16.05 -26.94 -19.51
C GLY A 39 15.24 -28.20 -19.76
N GLU A 40 13.92 -28.14 -19.92
CA GLU A 40 13.06 -29.28 -20.26
C GLU A 40 12.76 -29.37 -21.76
N ALA A 41 12.62 -30.56 -22.31
CA ALA A 41 12.37 -30.73 -23.75
C ALA A 41 10.88 -30.64 -24.07
N ALA A 42 10.51 -29.78 -25.01
CA ALA A 42 9.13 -29.51 -25.36
C ALA A 42 8.35 -30.79 -25.76
N THR A 43 7.19 -30.95 -25.14
CA THR A 43 6.15 -31.92 -25.49
C THR A 43 5.25 -31.36 -26.59
N VAL A 44 4.98 -30.05 -26.54
CA VAL A 44 4.19 -29.30 -27.52
C VAL A 44 4.99 -28.10 -28.04
N VAL A 45 5.00 -27.90 -29.35
CA VAL A 45 5.80 -26.85 -30.01
C VAL A 45 4.93 -26.09 -31.00
N GLY A 46 4.83 -24.77 -30.80
CA GLY A 46 4.20 -23.83 -31.73
C GLY A 46 5.11 -23.38 -32.87
N THR A 47 4.66 -22.33 -33.56
CA THR A 47 5.28 -21.70 -34.72
C THR A 47 5.69 -20.26 -34.38
N ASN A 48 6.30 -19.54 -35.33
CA ASN A 48 6.57 -18.09 -35.13
C ASN A 48 5.36 -17.22 -35.54
N ARG A 49 4.14 -17.77 -35.50
CA ARG A 49 2.88 -17.12 -35.85
C ARG A 49 1.92 -17.31 -34.69
N ALA A 50 0.82 -16.56 -34.70
CA ALA A 50 -0.26 -16.75 -33.74
C ALA A 50 -0.76 -18.19 -33.74
N ASP A 51 -0.58 -18.86 -32.60
CA ASP A 51 -1.00 -20.23 -32.35
C ASP A 51 -2.09 -20.30 -31.27
N ARG A 52 -2.88 -21.38 -31.30
CA ARG A 52 -3.77 -21.75 -30.20
C ARG A 52 -3.37 -23.15 -29.76
N ILE A 53 -2.83 -23.24 -28.55
CA ILE A 53 -2.23 -24.46 -28.01
C ILE A 53 -3.02 -24.88 -26.79
N THR A 54 -3.27 -26.18 -26.68
CA THR A 54 -3.85 -26.80 -25.50
C THR A 54 -2.99 -28.01 -25.15
N GLY A 55 -2.54 -28.07 -23.90
CA GLY A 55 -1.85 -29.20 -23.31
C GLY A 55 -2.80 -30.36 -23.05
N THR A 56 -2.42 -31.17 -22.08
CA THR A 56 -3.08 -32.37 -21.60
C THR A 56 -3.31 -32.22 -20.09
N PRO A 57 -4.10 -33.10 -19.45
CA PRO A 57 -4.29 -33.05 -18.00
C PRO A 57 -3.09 -33.52 -17.16
N GLY A 58 -1.88 -33.60 -17.72
CA GLY A 58 -0.67 -33.93 -16.96
C GLY A 58 0.53 -33.15 -17.49
N HIS A 59 1.63 -33.15 -16.74
CA HIS A 59 2.83 -32.35 -17.00
C HIS A 59 3.23 -32.24 -18.49
N ASP A 60 3.07 -31.05 -19.03
CA ASP A 60 3.42 -30.65 -20.38
C ASP A 60 4.52 -29.59 -20.39
N VAL A 61 5.47 -29.75 -21.31
CA VAL A 61 6.43 -28.70 -21.64
C VAL A 61 5.98 -28.04 -22.95
N ILE A 62 5.48 -26.81 -22.88
CA ILE A 62 4.90 -26.08 -24.01
C ILE A 62 5.85 -24.96 -24.43
N VAL A 63 6.24 -24.94 -25.71
CA VAL A 63 7.02 -23.84 -26.31
C VAL A 63 6.26 -23.27 -27.51
N SER A 64 5.58 -22.14 -27.36
CA SER A 64 4.82 -21.54 -28.47
C SER A 64 5.70 -20.74 -29.44
N LYS A 65 6.84 -20.21 -28.95
CA LYS A 65 7.90 -19.46 -29.65
C LYS A 65 7.62 -17.98 -29.83
N GLY A 66 6.72 -17.59 -30.71
CA GLY A 66 6.41 -16.18 -30.85
C GLY A 66 5.30 -15.94 -31.83
N GLY A 67 4.68 -14.78 -31.75
CA GLY A 67 3.40 -14.57 -32.40
C GLY A 67 2.46 -13.86 -31.45
N LYS A 68 1.18 -14.23 -31.50
CA LYS A 68 0.21 -13.82 -30.49
C LYS A 68 -0.53 -15.08 -30.15
N ASP A 69 -0.08 -15.72 -29.09
CA ASP A 69 -0.43 -17.08 -28.80
C ASP A 69 -1.49 -17.13 -27.70
N VAL A 70 -2.32 -18.16 -27.77
CA VAL A 70 -3.24 -18.51 -26.69
C VAL A 70 -2.90 -19.92 -26.25
N VAL A 71 -2.37 -20.04 -25.04
CA VAL A 71 -1.95 -21.31 -24.44
C VAL A 71 -2.87 -21.67 -23.29
N THR A 72 -3.20 -22.95 -23.18
CA THR A 72 -3.94 -23.52 -22.06
C THR A 72 -3.23 -24.81 -21.65
N GLY A 73 -2.63 -24.87 -20.45
CA GLY A 73 -1.92 -26.07 -19.97
C GLY A 73 -2.89 -27.19 -19.59
N LEU A 74 -3.92 -26.84 -18.81
CA LEU A 74 -5.01 -27.67 -18.28
C LEU A 74 -4.75 -28.15 -16.86
N GLY A 75 -4.00 -29.22 -16.67
CA GLY A 75 -3.71 -29.69 -15.32
C GLY A 75 -2.43 -30.50 -15.26
N GLY A 76 -1.93 -30.72 -14.04
CA GLY A 76 -0.56 -31.17 -13.83
C GLY A 76 0.42 -30.00 -13.89
N ASP A 77 1.61 -30.22 -13.36
CA ASP A 77 2.64 -29.19 -13.23
C ASP A 77 3.27 -28.92 -14.61
N ASP A 78 2.94 -27.81 -15.25
CA ASP A 78 3.33 -27.49 -16.62
C ASP A 78 4.52 -26.52 -16.69
N VAL A 79 5.29 -26.60 -17.78
CA VAL A 79 6.39 -25.66 -18.08
C VAL A 79 6.11 -24.97 -19.41
N ILE A 80 5.72 -23.70 -19.36
CA ILE A 80 5.18 -22.95 -20.51
C ILE A 80 6.10 -21.78 -20.86
N CYS A 81 6.66 -21.78 -22.07
CA CYS A 81 7.40 -20.66 -22.65
C CYS A 81 6.68 -20.12 -23.89
N THR A 82 6.18 -18.89 -23.86
CA THR A 82 5.49 -18.32 -25.05
C THR A 82 6.42 -17.52 -25.96
N GLY A 83 7.48 -16.95 -25.40
CA GLY A 83 8.52 -16.26 -26.14
C GLY A 83 8.11 -14.84 -26.53
N GLY A 84 8.24 -14.43 -27.79
CA GLY A 84 7.95 -13.04 -28.16
C GLY A 84 6.53 -12.86 -28.68
N GLY A 85 5.73 -11.94 -28.13
CA GLY A 85 4.35 -11.82 -28.56
C GLY A 85 3.50 -10.91 -27.69
N ASN A 86 2.19 -10.96 -27.87
CA ASN A 86 1.26 -10.45 -26.85
C ASN A 86 0.35 -11.62 -26.52
N ASP A 87 0.84 -12.48 -25.64
CA ASP A 87 0.34 -13.82 -25.45
C ASP A 87 -0.69 -13.86 -24.33
N LYS A 88 -1.53 -14.89 -24.36
CA LYS A 88 -2.45 -15.21 -23.27
C LYS A 88 -2.19 -16.63 -22.81
N VAL A 89 -1.88 -16.79 -21.53
CA VAL A 89 -1.66 -18.09 -20.90
C VAL A 89 -2.72 -18.32 -19.83
N LEU A 90 -3.31 -19.51 -19.84
CA LEU A 90 -4.01 -20.10 -18.70
C LEU A 90 -3.21 -21.34 -18.34
N ALA A 91 -2.52 -21.36 -17.20
CA ALA A 91 -1.59 -22.45 -16.88
C ALA A 91 -2.40 -23.70 -16.52
N GLY A 92 -3.25 -23.64 -15.50
CA GLY A 92 -4.22 -24.69 -15.24
C GLY A 92 -4.26 -25.05 -13.77
N GLY A 93 -4.54 -26.31 -13.46
CA GLY A 93 -4.39 -26.80 -12.08
C GLY A 93 -3.09 -27.56 -11.89
N GLY A 94 -2.29 -27.24 -10.90
CA GLY A 94 -0.96 -27.82 -10.72
C GLY A 94 0.04 -26.73 -10.39
N ASP A 95 1.26 -27.09 -10.04
CA ASP A 95 2.29 -26.10 -9.73
C ASP A 95 3.01 -25.75 -11.04
N ASP A 96 2.60 -24.66 -11.70
CA ASP A 96 3.02 -24.33 -13.05
C ASP A 96 4.21 -23.36 -13.09
N TYR A 97 5.04 -23.46 -14.13
CA TYR A 97 6.10 -22.50 -14.44
C TYR A 97 5.84 -21.83 -15.79
N VAL A 98 5.60 -20.51 -15.79
CA VAL A 98 5.30 -19.74 -17.00
C VAL A 98 6.35 -18.66 -17.26
N ASP A 99 7.00 -18.71 -18.42
CA ASP A 99 7.80 -17.62 -19.01
C ASP A 99 7.08 -17.08 -20.25
N ALA A 100 6.41 -15.94 -20.09
CA ALA A 100 5.69 -15.30 -21.19
C ALA A 100 6.62 -14.53 -22.14
N GLY A 101 7.90 -14.35 -21.77
CA GLY A 101 8.90 -13.71 -22.59
C GLY A 101 8.66 -12.22 -22.82
N GLY A 102 8.52 -11.82 -24.09
CA GLY A 102 8.58 -10.42 -24.49
C GLY A 102 7.30 -9.93 -25.12
N GLY A 103 6.69 -8.94 -24.49
CA GLY A 103 5.61 -8.12 -25.03
C GLY A 103 4.51 -7.98 -23.99
N ARG A 104 3.30 -7.58 -24.39
CA ARG A 104 2.21 -7.33 -23.44
C ARG A 104 1.42 -8.60 -23.22
N ASP A 105 1.85 -9.36 -22.24
CA ASP A 105 1.32 -10.69 -21.95
C ASP A 105 0.27 -10.65 -20.83
N VAL A 106 -0.63 -11.63 -20.88
CA VAL A 106 -1.63 -11.89 -19.85
C VAL A 106 -1.48 -13.34 -19.40
N VAL A 107 -1.07 -13.54 -18.15
CA VAL A 107 -0.88 -14.86 -17.56
C VAL A 107 -1.84 -15.03 -16.39
N ASP A 108 -2.44 -16.21 -16.29
CA ASP A 108 -3.31 -16.67 -15.22
C ASP A 108 -2.81 -18.06 -14.81
N GLY A 109 -2.17 -18.16 -13.64
CA GLY A 109 -1.65 -19.41 -13.08
C GLY A 109 -2.76 -20.40 -12.77
N GLN A 110 -3.87 -19.86 -12.28
CA GLN A 110 -5.14 -20.52 -11.95
C GLN A 110 -5.14 -21.28 -10.65
N GLY A 111 -4.38 -22.35 -10.42
CA GLY A 111 -4.40 -22.92 -9.07
C GLY A 111 -3.37 -23.99 -8.84
N GLY A 112 -2.78 -23.95 -7.65
CA GLY A 112 -1.48 -24.57 -7.39
C GLY A 112 -0.49 -23.47 -7.02
N ASP A 113 0.73 -23.84 -6.64
CA ASP A 113 1.76 -22.88 -6.28
C ASP A 113 2.56 -22.53 -7.55
N ASP A 114 2.21 -21.42 -8.20
CA ASP A 114 2.69 -21.08 -9.55
C ASP A 114 3.91 -20.16 -9.55
N VAL A 115 4.76 -20.26 -10.58
CA VAL A 115 5.84 -19.30 -10.85
C VAL A 115 5.61 -18.65 -12.21
N VAL A 116 5.35 -17.34 -12.21
CA VAL A 116 5.04 -16.57 -13.41
C VAL A 116 6.09 -15.49 -13.66
N TRP A 117 6.70 -15.54 -14.84
CA TRP A 117 7.59 -14.50 -15.37
C TRP A 117 6.96 -13.89 -16.63
N THR A 118 6.48 -12.64 -16.55
CA THR A 118 5.88 -11.97 -17.73
C THR A 118 6.92 -11.27 -18.60
N GLY A 119 8.18 -11.21 -18.13
CA GLY A 119 9.27 -10.50 -18.79
C GLY A 119 9.04 -9.00 -18.95
N GLY A 120 9.62 -8.40 -19.99
CA GLY A 120 9.94 -6.97 -20.03
C GLY A 120 9.02 -6.07 -20.87
N GLY A 121 7.76 -6.44 -21.09
CA GLY A 121 6.84 -5.65 -21.91
C GLY A 121 6.36 -4.33 -21.28
N LYS A 122 5.24 -3.80 -21.81
CA LYS A 122 4.50 -2.73 -21.17
C LYS A 122 3.03 -3.12 -21.01
N GLY A 123 2.53 -3.07 -19.78
CA GLY A 123 1.12 -3.28 -19.46
C GLY A 123 0.77 -4.75 -19.26
N GLU A 124 1.71 -5.53 -18.74
CA GLU A 124 1.58 -6.95 -18.42
C GLU A 124 0.51 -7.15 -17.34
N LEU A 125 -0.15 -8.31 -17.37
CA LEU A 125 -1.05 -8.75 -16.31
C LEU A 125 -0.67 -10.17 -15.90
N ALA A 126 -0.37 -10.35 -14.61
CA ALA A 126 -0.23 -11.66 -14.00
C ALA A 126 -1.32 -11.85 -12.94
N LEU A 127 -2.00 -12.99 -13.00
CA LEU A 127 -2.88 -13.52 -11.96
C LEU A 127 -2.23 -14.79 -11.42
N GLY A 128 -2.03 -14.88 -10.11
CA GLY A 128 -1.55 -16.12 -9.48
C GLY A 128 -2.67 -17.16 -9.46
N GLY A 129 -3.64 -16.95 -8.58
CA GLY A 129 -4.73 -17.90 -8.35
C GLY A 129 -4.80 -18.25 -6.87
N PRO A 130 -5.42 -19.37 -6.50
CA PRO A 130 -5.25 -19.95 -5.18
C PRO A 130 -3.97 -20.80 -5.13
N GLY A 131 -3.15 -20.59 -4.10
CA GLY A 131 -1.84 -21.23 -3.93
C GLY A 131 -0.80 -20.18 -3.54
N ASN A 132 0.41 -20.60 -3.18
CA ASN A 132 1.49 -19.66 -2.87
C ASN A 132 2.26 -19.34 -4.15
N ASP A 133 1.94 -18.21 -4.75
CA ASP A 133 2.38 -17.86 -6.08
C ASP A 133 3.63 -16.95 -6.07
N HIS A 134 4.44 -17.06 -7.12
CA HIS A 134 5.62 -16.24 -7.33
C HIS A 134 5.49 -15.48 -8.66
N LEU A 135 5.09 -14.21 -8.58
CA LEU A 135 4.86 -13.36 -9.73
C LEU A 135 6.01 -12.36 -9.94
N ILE A 136 6.71 -12.47 -11.07
CA ILE A 136 7.80 -11.57 -11.46
C ILE A 136 7.43 -10.87 -12.77
N LEU A 137 7.29 -9.54 -12.69
CA LEU A 137 6.94 -8.71 -13.85
C LEU A 137 8.01 -7.65 -14.06
N GLU A 138 8.84 -7.80 -15.09
CA GLU A 138 9.94 -6.87 -15.40
C GLU A 138 9.52 -5.68 -16.28
N GLY A 139 8.31 -5.76 -16.84
CA GLY A 139 7.72 -4.75 -17.70
C GLY A 139 7.30 -3.48 -16.98
N ARG A 140 6.87 -2.45 -17.71
CA ARG A 140 6.44 -1.16 -17.14
C ARG A 140 4.92 -1.05 -17.10
N ALA A 141 4.37 -0.34 -16.11
CA ALA A 141 2.93 -0.20 -15.92
C ALA A 141 2.22 -1.55 -15.81
N SER A 142 2.86 -2.49 -15.10
CA SER A 142 2.42 -3.87 -14.95
C SER A 142 1.39 -3.99 -13.83
N HIS A 143 0.49 -4.96 -13.94
CA HIS A 143 -0.48 -5.27 -12.90
C HIS A 143 -0.31 -6.71 -12.44
N ALA A 144 -0.23 -6.92 -11.13
CA ALA A 144 -0.17 -8.22 -10.50
C ALA A 144 -1.32 -8.36 -9.50
N LEU A 145 -2.01 -9.49 -9.56
CA LEU A 145 -3.07 -9.88 -8.64
C LEU A 145 -2.73 -11.29 -8.17
N ALA A 146 -2.21 -11.44 -6.95
CA ALA A 146 -1.66 -12.73 -6.53
C ALA A 146 -2.79 -13.71 -6.20
N GLY A 147 -3.68 -13.36 -5.26
CA GLY A 147 -4.90 -14.13 -4.97
C GLY A 147 -4.88 -14.66 -3.55
N PRO A 148 -5.56 -15.78 -3.26
CA PRO A 148 -5.47 -16.43 -1.95
C PRO A 148 -4.22 -17.31 -1.84
N GLY A 149 -3.37 -17.04 -0.84
CA GLY A 149 -2.13 -17.77 -0.58
C GLY A 149 -1.11 -16.85 0.06
N ASN A 150 0.06 -17.39 0.41
CA ASN A 150 1.18 -16.56 0.88
C ASN A 150 2.10 -16.28 -0.32
N ASP A 151 1.90 -15.14 -0.95
CA ASP A 151 2.43 -14.87 -2.28
C ASP A 151 3.73 -14.05 -2.25
N TYR A 152 4.50 -14.15 -3.33
CA TYR A 152 5.63 -13.28 -3.60
C TYR A 152 5.43 -12.56 -4.93
N VAL A 153 5.36 -11.24 -4.88
CA VAL A 153 5.20 -10.39 -6.06
C VAL A 153 6.34 -9.40 -6.17
N ASP A 154 7.04 -9.40 -7.31
CA ASP A 154 8.08 -8.41 -7.62
C ASP A 154 7.84 -7.79 -9.01
N VAL A 155 7.23 -6.61 -9.02
CA VAL A 155 7.08 -5.79 -10.21
C VAL A 155 8.35 -4.94 -10.38
N HIS A 156 9.38 -5.43 -11.07
CA HIS A 156 10.67 -4.72 -11.26
C HIS A 156 10.58 -3.46 -12.15
N GLY A 157 9.38 -3.16 -12.63
CA GLY A 157 9.04 -2.21 -13.67
C GLY A 157 9.23 -0.74 -13.34
N ARG A 158 8.67 0.11 -14.21
CA ARG A 158 8.42 1.53 -13.90
C ARG A 158 6.92 1.74 -13.71
N GLY A 159 6.49 1.93 -12.46
CA GLY A 159 5.10 2.04 -12.08
C GLY A 159 4.37 0.70 -12.21
N GLY A 160 3.77 0.24 -11.13
CA GLY A 160 3.04 -1.01 -11.06
C GLY A 160 1.80 -0.89 -10.17
N THR A 161 0.85 -1.81 -10.35
CA THR A 161 -0.23 -2.02 -9.40
C THR A 161 -0.17 -3.46 -8.91
N VAL A 162 -0.13 -3.64 -7.61
CA VAL A 162 -0.02 -4.94 -6.95
C VAL A 162 -1.15 -5.09 -5.95
N ASP A 163 -1.84 -6.23 -6.00
CA ASP A 163 -2.81 -6.70 -5.00
C ASP A 163 -2.33 -8.09 -4.55
N GLY A 164 -1.97 -8.22 -3.27
CA GLY A 164 -1.56 -9.48 -2.64
C GLY A 164 -2.75 -10.41 -2.56
N GLY A 165 -3.76 -10.03 -1.79
CA GLY A 165 -5.04 -10.72 -1.79
C GLY A 165 -5.31 -11.25 -0.39
N ALA A 166 -5.27 -12.56 -0.18
CA ALA A 166 -5.51 -13.13 1.14
C ALA A 166 -4.41 -14.10 1.54
N GLY A 167 -3.72 -13.84 2.64
CA GLY A 167 -2.58 -14.60 3.14
C GLY A 167 -1.47 -13.65 3.57
N ASP A 168 -0.33 -14.20 3.98
CA ASP A 168 0.82 -13.39 4.40
C ASP A 168 1.76 -13.17 3.20
N ASP A 169 1.69 -12.00 2.56
CA ASP A 169 2.31 -11.76 1.26
C ASP A 169 3.64 -10.99 1.32
N VAL A 170 4.44 -11.07 0.26
CA VAL A 170 5.67 -10.28 0.05
C VAL A 170 5.61 -9.54 -1.28
N LEU A 171 5.42 -8.23 -1.23
CA LEU A 171 5.13 -7.38 -2.38
C LEU A 171 6.22 -6.32 -2.59
N ARG A 172 6.74 -6.22 -3.82
CA ARG A 172 7.75 -5.22 -4.22
C ARG A 172 7.35 -4.46 -5.49
N GLY A 173 7.37 -3.12 -5.41
CA GLY A 173 7.01 -2.18 -6.48
C GLY A 173 8.13 -1.85 -7.49
N GLY A 174 9.38 -1.99 -7.08
CA GLY A 174 10.52 -1.77 -7.96
C GLY A 174 10.86 -0.29 -8.15
N SER A 175 10.59 0.27 -9.33
CA SER A 175 10.89 1.68 -9.65
C SER A 175 9.68 2.38 -10.22
N GLY A 176 9.68 3.71 -10.23
CA GLY A 176 8.52 4.48 -10.66
C GLY A 176 7.53 4.67 -9.51
N ASP A 177 6.34 5.17 -9.81
CA ASP A 177 5.32 5.44 -8.80
C ASP A 177 4.38 4.23 -8.75
N ASP A 178 4.46 3.46 -7.66
CA ASP A 178 3.79 2.17 -7.50
C ASP A 178 2.57 2.26 -6.57
N ALA A 179 1.58 1.41 -6.82
CA ALA A 179 0.40 1.24 -5.97
C ALA A 179 0.31 -0.22 -5.50
N ILE A 180 0.54 -0.47 -4.21
CA ILE A 180 0.63 -1.79 -3.61
C ILE A 180 -0.43 -1.92 -2.51
N ASP A 181 -1.24 -2.97 -2.57
CA ASP A 181 -2.19 -3.38 -1.55
C ASP A 181 -1.89 -4.84 -1.15
N GLY A 182 -1.66 -5.07 0.13
CA GLY A 182 -1.41 -6.39 0.72
C GLY A 182 -2.68 -7.22 0.84
N GLY A 183 -3.81 -6.59 1.16
CA GLY A 183 -5.07 -7.29 1.36
C GLY A 183 -5.28 -7.84 2.77
N GLU A 184 -5.71 -9.09 2.89
CA GLU A 184 -5.98 -9.76 4.18
C GLU A 184 -4.76 -10.56 4.64
N GLY A 185 -4.14 -10.22 5.76
CA GLY A 185 -3.03 -11.00 6.33
C GLY A 185 -1.93 -10.12 6.88
N ASN A 186 -0.77 -10.72 7.16
CA ASN A 186 0.42 -9.99 7.60
C ASN A 186 1.40 -9.84 6.44
N ASP A 187 1.34 -8.69 5.76
CA ASP A 187 2.03 -8.48 4.50
C ASP A 187 3.34 -7.71 4.63
N ILE A 188 4.24 -7.95 3.69
CA ILE A 188 5.51 -7.25 3.51
C ILE A 188 5.43 -6.40 2.26
N CYS A 189 5.36 -5.07 2.37
CA CYS A 189 5.32 -4.19 1.20
C CYS A 189 6.58 -3.31 1.07
N THR A 190 7.23 -3.31 -0.09
CA THR A 190 8.35 -2.41 -0.43
C THR A 190 8.07 -1.70 -1.75
N GLY A 191 7.77 -0.39 -1.73
CA GLY A 191 7.54 0.42 -2.94
C GLY A 191 8.77 0.47 -3.84
N GLY A 192 9.90 0.91 -3.28
CA GLY A 192 11.16 1.00 -4.01
C GLY A 192 11.49 2.44 -4.38
N ALA A 193 11.82 2.70 -5.64
CA ALA A 193 12.29 4.02 -6.07
C ALA A 193 11.21 4.81 -6.81
N GLY A 194 10.55 5.75 -6.13
CA GLY A 194 9.61 6.70 -6.71
C GLY A 194 8.65 7.22 -5.64
N SER A 195 7.50 7.77 -6.07
CA SER A 195 6.43 8.16 -5.16
C SER A 195 5.43 7.00 -5.06
N ASP A 196 5.61 6.16 -4.05
CA ASP A 196 4.87 4.90 -3.93
C ASP A 196 3.75 4.98 -2.89
N ARG A 197 2.69 4.20 -3.11
CA ARG A 197 1.61 3.99 -2.16
C ARG A 197 1.56 2.52 -1.78
N CYS A 198 1.88 2.20 -0.53
CA CYS A 198 1.77 0.83 0.01
C CYS A 198 0.72 0.76 1.14
N HIS A 199 -0.20 -0.20 1.06
CA HIS A 199 -1.13 -0.58 2.12
C HIS A 199 -0.84 -2.04 2.47
N GLY A 200 -0.20 -2.34 3.60
CA GLY A 200 0.17 -3.71 4.00
C GLY A 200 -0.98 -4.54 4.60
N GLY A 201 -2.23 -4.26 4.22
CA GLY A 201 -3.38 -5.04 4.67
C GLY A 201 -3.90 -4.79 6.09
N ALA A 202 -4.92 -5.55 6.49
CA ALA A 202 -5.51 -5.50 7.84
C ALA A 202 -4.67 -6.34 8.81
N PRO A 203 -4.29 -5.84 10.01
CA PRO A 203 -3.37 -6.54 10.91
C PRO A 203 -3.91 -7.91 11.32
N GLY A 204 -3.28 -8.97 10.82
CA GLY A 204 -3.61 -10.35 11.15
C GLY A 204 -3.16 -10.71 12.56
N GLY A 205 -4.00 -10.48 13.57
CA GLY A 205 -3.89 -11.07 14.92
C GLY A 205 -2.57 -10.85 15.68
N ASP A 206 -2.57 -9.83 16.56
CA ASP A 206 -1.84 -9.66 17.83
C ASP A 206 -0.35 -10.09 17.96
N ALA A 207 0.43 -10.20 16.88
CA ALA A 207 1.85 -10.50 17.00
C ALA A 207 2.73 -9.66 16.06
N ASN A 208 2.95 -8.39 16.43
CA ASN A 208 4.10 -7.61 15.95
C ASN A 208 5.38 -8.37 16.33
N THR A 209 5.95 -9.12 15.39
CA THR A 209 7.23 -9.84 15.57
C THR A 209 8.38 -9.00 15.02
N PRO A 210 9.64 -9.19 15.45
CA PRO A 210 10.80 -8.49 14.85
C PRO A 210 11.05 -8.80 13.35
N THR A 211 10.28 -9.73 12.79
CA THR A 211 10.24 -10.09 11.36
C THR A 211 9.08 -9.42 10.61
N ASP A 212 8.24 -8.67 11.32
CA ASP A 212 7.15 -7.87 10.76
C ASP A 212 7.73 -6.62 10.06
N PRO A 213 7.54 -6.46 8.74
CA PRO A 213 8.32 -5.57 7.90
C PRO A 213 7.57 -4.33 7.42
N ASP A 214 6.68 -3.78 8.26
CA ASP A 214 6.17 -2.41 8.22
C ASP A 214 7.25 -1.28 8.28
N ARG A 215 8.50 -1.58 7.88
CA ARG A 215 9.64 -0.67 7.79
C ARG A 215 9.53 0.23 6.55
N CYS A 216 8.78 1.30 6.69
CA CYS A 216 8.63 2.35 5.68
C CYS A 216 9.85 3.29 5.63
N ASP A 217 10.65 3.20 4.56
CA ASP A 217 11.45 4.32 4.04
C ASP A 217 10.91 4.67 2.65
N ALA A 218 10.48 5.93 2.47
CA ALA A 218 10.07 6.66 1.24
C ALA A 218 8.55 6.83 0.92
N GLU A 219 8.10 8.07 1.17
CA GLU A 219 7.18 8.94 0.40
C GLU A 219 5.68 8.59 0.19
N VAL A 220 4.89 8.81 1.27
CA VAL A 220 3.47 9.26 1.32
C VAL A 220 2.40 8.23 0.87
N MET A 221 1.74 7.46 1.75
CA MET A 221 0.99 7.85 2.95
C MET A 221 0.93 6.78 4.04
N ARG A 222 1.35 7.21 5.25
CA ARG A 222 0.77 6.93 6.59
C ARG A 222 0.87 5.53 7.21
N SER A 223 1.35 5.57 8.46
CA SER A 223 1.70 4.51 9.40
C SER A 223 0.52 3.63 9.85
N CYS A 224 0.72 2.31 9.71
CA CYS A 224 0.32 1.32 10.71
C CYS A 224 1.33 1.37 11.89
N ARG A 225 0.86 1.11 13.11
CA ARG A 225 1.12 1.87 14.35
C ARG A 225 2.52 1.82 15.02
N SER A 226 2.89 3.01 15.51
CA SER A 226 3.49 3.33 16.82
C SER A 226 4.59 2.42 17.42
N ALA A 227 5.84 2.87 17.28
CA ALA A 227 6.84 2.69 18.36
C ALA A 227 7.72 3.92 18.60
N ASP A 228 7.55 5.00 17.85
CA ASP A 228 7.94 6.35 18.26
C ASP A 228 6.75 7.26 17.99
N SER A 229 5.91 7.44 19.01
CA SER A 229 4.91 8.49 19.01
C SER A 229 5.64 9.82 18.75
N THR A 230 5.48 10.42 17.58
CA THR A 230 5.54 11.88 17.52
C THR A 230 4.24 12.35 18.13
N ALA A 231 4.19 12.26 19.45
CA ALA A 231 3.02 12.68 20.18
C ALA A 231 2.82 14.16 19.90
N TYR A 232 1.64 14.51 19.42
CA TYR A 232 1.23 15.88 19.21
C TYR A 232 1.23 16.58 20.57
N THR A 233 2.30 17.33 20.84
CA THR A 233 2.41 18.16 22.04
C THR A 233 1.90 19.55 21.75
N GLY A 234 1.06 20.09 22.61
CA GLY A 234 0.49 21.41 22.43
C GLY A 234 0.16 22.11 23.74
N THR A 235 -0.15 23.39 23.64
CA THR A 235 -0.61 24.22 24.75
C THR A 235 -1.95 24.87 24.41
N ALA A 236 -2.74 25.21 25.41
CA ALA A 236 -3.99 25.96 25.27
C ALA A 236 -4.20 26.88 26.49
N GLY A 237 -5.13 27.82 26.41
CA GLY A 237 -5.52 28.65 27.54
C GLY A 237 -6.81 29.41 27.29
N GLY A 238 -7.35 30.05 28.32
CA GLY A 238 -8.59 30.81 28.20
C GLY A 238 -9.01 31.48 29.50
N THR A 239 -10.05 32.30 29.40
CA THR A 239 -10.65 33.02 30.53
C THR A 239 -12.15 32.78 30.59
N LEU A 240 -12.71 32.70 31.78
CA LEU A 240 -14.14 32.60 32.04
C LEU A 240 -14.53 33.82 32.89
N GLN A 241 -15.43 34.68 32.44
CA GLN A 241 -15.84 35.84 33.23
C GLN A 241 -17.26 35.64 33.74
N TYR A 242 -17.45 35.74 35.05
CA TYR A 242 -18.77 35.72 35.68
C TYR A 242 -19.26 37.16 35.94
N GLY A 243 -20.58 37.33 36.06
CA GLY A 243 -21.20 38.59 36.47
C GLY A 243 -20.56 39.15 37.75
N GLY A 244 -20.34 40.47 37.78
CA GLY A 244 -19.72 41.17 38.92
C GLY A 244 -18.20 41.38 38.85
N GLY A 245 -17.47 40.67 37.99
CA GLY A 245 -16.02 40.84 37.82
C GLY A 245 -15.16 39.72 38.40
N VAL A 246 -15.75 38.57 38.71
CA VAL A 246 -15.02 37.33 38.99
C VAL A 246 -14.58 36.68 37.68
N ILE A 247 -13.31 36.31 37.58
CA ILE A 247 -12.70 35.74 36.38
C ILE A 247 -12.01 34.43 36.75
N GLU A 248 -12.32 33.36 36.02
CA GLU A 248 -11.47 32.17 35.95
C GLU A 248 -10.46 32.32 34.81
N THR A 249 -9.25 31.82 35.01
CA THR A 249 -8.21 31.72 33.98
C THR A 249 -7.63 30.33 33.99
N TRP A 250 -7.36 29.77 32.82
CA TRP A 250 -6.72 28.48 32.70
C TRP A 250 -5.69 28.43 31.57
N THR A 251 -4.71 27.55 31.74
CA THR A 251 -3.81 27.06 30.68
C THR A 251 -3.79 25.55 30.69
N ALA A 252 -3.49 24.93 29.56
CA ALA A 252 -3.34 23.49 29.44
C ALA A 252 -2.10 23.14 28.63
N ILE A 253 -1.47 22.02 28.99
CA ILE A 253 -0.45 21.35 28.18
C ILE A 253 -0.95 19.95 27.93
N PHE A 254 -0.88 19.48 26.70
CA PHE A 254 -1.36 18.15 26.34
C PHE A 254 -0.38 17.45 25.42
N THR A 255 -0.48 16.13 25.44
CA THR A 255 0.25 15.21 24.58
C THR A 255 -0.79 14.27 24.03
N MET A 256 -0.99 14.24 22.72
CA MET A 256 -1.98 13.38 22.07
C MET A 256 -1.30 12.45 21.08
N ASP A 257 -1.84 11.24 20.97
CA ASP A 257 -1.41 10.25 20.00
C ASP A 257 -2.63 9.69 19.27
N SER A 258 -2.45 9.10 18.09
CA SER A 258 -3.55 8.45 17.38
C SER A 258 -4.19 7.41 18.30
N ALA A 259 -5.50 7.50 18.48
CA ALA A 259 -6.23 6.50 19.24
C ALA A 259 -6.13 5.17 18.50
N ASP A 260 -5.77 4.13 19.26
CA ASP A 260 -5.43 2.77 18.86
C ASP A 260 -6.55 2.01 18.11
N ASP A 261 -7.41 2.62 17.29
CA ASP A 261 -8.35 1.94 16.36
C ASP A 261 -9.10 2.90 15.43
N THR A 262 -8.80 4.21 15.45
CA THR A 262 -9.45 5.17 14.56
C THR A 262 -8.42 6.16 14.03
N PRO A 263 -7.96 6.04 12.77
CA PRO A 263 -6.98 6.99 12.19
C PRO A 263 -7.54 8.42 12.07
N GLN A 264 -8.84 8.57 12.33
CA GLN A 264 -9.56 9.82 12.43
C GLN A 264 -9.58 10.40 13.84
N LEU A 265 -9.05 9.77 14.88
CA LEU A 265 -9.09 10.28 16.26
C LEU A 265 -7.70 10.27 16.88
N VAL A 266 -7.28 11.40 17.45
CA VAL A 266 -6.01 11.58 18.15
C VAL A 266 -6.35 12.07 19.55
N GLU A 267 -5.98 11.33 20.60
CA GLU A 267 -6.32 11.68 21.98
C GLU A 267 -5.14 11.52 22.91
N GLY A 268 -5.22 12.16 24.08
CA GLY A 268 -4.24 11.92 25.13
C GLY A 268 -4.44 12.77 26.38
N PRO A 269 -3.53 12.63 27.36
CA PRO A 269 -3.62 13.37 28.61
C PRO A 269 -3.41 14.88 28.40
N ALA A 270 -4.13 15.67 29.19
CA ALA A 270 -3.96 17.11 29.30
C ALA A 270 -3.81 17.51 30.78
N GLY A 271 -2.85 18.38 31.07
CA GLY A 271 -2.65 18.99 32.39
C GLY A 271 -3.06 20.45 32.34
N PHE A 272 -3.96 20.86 33.24
CA PHE A 272 -4.50 22.22 33.30
C PHE A 272 -3.93 22.95 34.52
N GLN A 273 -3.58 24.23 34.37
CA GLN A 273 -3.43 25.18 35.46
C GLN A 273 -4.67 26.07 35.47
N TRP A 274 -5.41 26.10 36.56
CA TRP A 274 -6.64 26.87 36.70
C TRP A 274 -6.55 27.83 37.89
N SER A 275 -7.20 28.99 37.78
CA SER A 275 -7.35 29.95 38.86
C SER A 275 -8.67 30.71 38.75
N ILE A 276 -9.20 31.16 39.88
CA ILE A 276 -10.35 32.07 39.98
C ILE A 276 -9.96 33.26 40.85
N ALA A 277 -10.29 34.47 40.39
CA ALA A 277 -10.04 35.69 41.13
C ALA A 277 -11.06 36.77 40.78
N GLY A 278 -11.41 37.62 41.73
CA GLY A 278 -12.18 38.84 41.46
C GLY A 278 -13.17 39.13 42.56
N THR A 279 -14.04 40.11 42.31
CA THR A 279 -15.11 40.48 43.23
C THR A 279 -16.42 40.31 42.51
N ASP A 280 -17.44 39.73 43.16
CA ASP A 280 -18.77 39.62 42.57
C ASP A 280 -19.63 40.87 42.84
N GLU A 281 -20.85 40.86 42.32
CA GLU A 281 -21.81 41.97 42.44
C GLU A 281 -22.21 42.28 43.89
N ASN A 282 -22.04 41.31 44.80
CA ASN A 282 -22.33 41.45 46.22
C ASN A 282 -21.11 41.95 47.03
N GLY A 283 -19.99 42.23 46.35
CA GLY A 283 -18.75 42.66 46.98
C GLY A 283 -17.92 41.53 47.59
N CYS A 284 -18.26 40.27 47.32
CA CYS A 284 -17.49 39.13 47.82
C CYS A 284 -16.26 38.90 46.93
N THR A 285 -15.09 38.80 47.55
CA THR A 285 -13.84 38.50 46.84
C THR A 285 -13.62 37.00 46.76
N TRP A 286 -13.33 36.51 45.57
CA TRP A 286 -13.05 35.11 45.27
C TRP A 286 -11.57 34.92 44.98
N SER A 287 -10.97 33.85 45.50
CA SER A 287 -9.60 33.46 45.18
C SER A 287 -9.38 31.96 45.31
N GLY A 288 -8.79 31.34 44.29
CA GLY A 288 -8.35 29.95 44.33
C GLY A 288 -7.56 29.56 43.09
N ALA A 289 -6.80 28.49 43.18
CA ALA A 289 -6.03 27.94 42.07
C ALA A 289 -5.81 26.43 42.25
N ALA A 290 -5.65 25.72 41.14
CA ALA A 290 -5.36 24.29 41.14
C ALA A 290 -4.66 23.84 39.86
N SER A 291 -3.95 22.72 39.96
CA SER A 291 -3.56 21.92 38.80
C SER A 291 -4.53 20.76 38.65
N LEU A 292 -5.09 20.58 37.45
CA LEU A 292 -6.11 19.57 37.16
C LEU A 292 -5.59 18.63 36.08
N ALA A 293 -5.92 17.34 36.20
CA ALA A 293 -5.78 16.41 35.09
C ALA A 293 -6.98 16.57 34.14
N GLY A 294 -6.83 16.09 32.91
CA GLY A 294 -7.91 16.00 31.93
C GLY A 294 -7.41 15.37 30.64
N ARG A 295 -8.14 15.62 29.55
CA ARG A 295 -7.88 15.01 28.24
C ARG A 295 -8.01 16.01 27.11
N ALA A 296 -7.34 15.70 26.02
CA ALA A 296 -7.46 16.37 24.73
C ALA A 296 -7.79 15.33 23.66
N SER A 297 -8.66 15.69 22.71
CA SER A 297 -9.04 14.82 21.59
C SER A 297 -9.32 15.60 20.31
N TYR A 298 -8.73 15.17 19.18
CA TYR A 298 -8.93 15.71 17.83
C TYR A 298 -9.50 14.64 16.91
N THR A 299 -10.59 14.95 16.21
CA THR A 299 -11.16 14.13 15.14
C THR A 299 -10.83 14.72 13.77
N VAL A 300 -10.17 13.96 12.91
CA VAL A 300 -9.73 14.33 11.56
C VAL A 300 -10.69 13.74 10.52
N TRP A 301 -11.31 14.60 9.71
CA TRP A 301 -12.27 14.25 8.67
C TRP A 301 -11.62 14.40 7.30
N LEU A 302 -10.84 13.39 6.89
CA LEU A 302 -10.04 13.43 5.66
C LEU A 302 -10.90 13.67 4.41
N ASP A 303 -12.04 12.99 4.29
CA ASP A 303 -12.96 13.10 3.16
C ASP A 303 -13.58 14.50 3.00
N PHE A 304 -13.58 15.28 4.08
CA PHE A 304 -14.16 16.62 4.12
C PHE A 304 -13.11 17.73 4.27
N GLY A 305 -11.82 17.39 4.39
CA GLY A 305 -10.73 18.35 4.44
C GLY A 305 -10.70 19.22 5.71
N TYR A 306 -11.23 18.76 6.85
CA TYR A 306 -11.20 19.49 8.12
C TYR A 306 -10.95 18.59 9.34
N TYR A 307 -10.62 19.18 10.49
CA TYR A 307 -10.63 18.50 11.79
C TYR A 307 -11.45 19.29 12.82
N THR A 308 -11.85 18.59 13.87
CA THR A 308 -12.50 19.12 15.06
C THR A 308 -11.74 18.67 16.31
N GLY A 309 -11.75 19.44 17.39
CA GLY A 309 -10.95 19.15 18.56
C GLY A 309 -11.49 19.74 19.85
N GLN A 310 -11.26 19.05 20.96
CA GLN A 310 -11.79 19.40 22.27
C GLN A 310 -10.77 19.15 23.39
N LEU A 311 -10.81 20.01 24.42
CA LEU A 311 -10.11 19.80 25.69
C LEU A 311 -11.12 19.79 26.83
N TYR A 312 -11.01 18.83 27.72
CA TYR A 312 -11.90 18.71 28.88
C TYR A 312 -11.14 18.30 30.15
N PRO A 313 -11.30 19.06 31.26
CA PRO A 313 -10.71 18.71 32.54
C PRO A 313 -11.48 17.56 33.22
N ASP A 314 -10.80 16.84 34.11
CA ASP A 314 -11.43 15.81 34.94
C ASP A 314 -12.38 16.45 35.96
N ARG A 315 -13.67 16.23 35.73
CA ARG A 315 -14.77 16.81 36.52
C ARG A 315 -14.95 16.17 37.89
N SER A 316 -14.23 15.09 38.19
CA SER A 316 -14.26 14.45 39.51
C SER A 316 -13.49 15.24 40.58
N THR A 317 -12.65 16.20 40.17
CA THR A 317 -11.83 17.01 41.08
C THR A 317 -12.58 18.28 41.51
N GLN A 318 -12.81 18.42 42.82
CA GLN A 318 -13.28 19.66 43.42
C GLN A 318 -12.12 20.44 44.03
N VAL A 319 -12.12 21.75 43.83
CA VAL A 319 -11.08 22.67 44.31
C VAL A 319 -11.62 23.53 45.43
N SER A 320 -10.83 23.68 46.48
CA SER A 320 -11.11 24.61 47.58
C SER A 320 -10.83 26.05 47.15
N VAL A 321 -11.87 26.89 47.15
CA VAL A 321 -11.80 28.32 46.83
C VAL A 321 -12.19 29.13 48.05
N GLN A 322 -11.47 30.21 48.30
CA GLN A 322 -11.82 31.18 49.33
C GLN A 322 -12.79 32.20 48.76
N GLU A 323 -13.94 32.34 49.40
CA GLU A 323 -14.87 33.44 49.19
C GLU A 323 -14.88 34.28 50.46
N SER A 324 -14.64 35.58 50.34
CA SER A 324 -14.66 36.51 51.45
C SER A 324 -15.64 37.63 51.18
N CYS A 325 -16.72 37.66 51.95
CA CYS A 325 -17.85 38.55 51.76
C CYS A 325 -17.91 39.62 52.87
N PRO A 326 -18.33 40.86 52.53
CA PRO A 326 -18.66 41.87 53.54
C PRO A 326 -19.76 41.37 54.49
N GLY A 327 -19.50 41.43 55.80
CA GLY A 327 -20.49 41.11 56.84
C GLY A 327 -20.66 39.63 57.20
N THR A 328 -20.28 38.68 56.34
CA THR A 328 -20.34 37.24 56.62
C THR A 328 -18.97 36.58 56.79
N GLY A 329 -17.89 37.26 56.41
CA GLY A 329 -16.52 36.80 56.61
C GLY A 329 -16.02 35.87 55.49
N THR A 330 -14.95 35.14 55.75
CA THR A 330 -14.31 34.24 54.78
C THR A 330 -14.75 32.80 54.99
N ARG A 331 -15.14 32.12 53.91
CA ARG A 331 -15.42 30.67 53.91
C ARG A 331 -14.71 29.97 52.75
N THR A 332 -14.36 28.72 52.99
CA THR A 332 -13.89 27.80 51.94
C THR A 332 -15.09 27.15 51.27
N GLN A 333 -15.15 27.23 49.95
CA GLN A 333 -16.12 26.54 49.12
C GLN A 333 -15.43 25.46 48.27
N LEU A 334 -16.15 24.40 47.94
CA LEU A 334 -15.72 23.42 46.95
C LEU A 334 -16.41 23.73 45.63
N VAL A 335 -15.61 24.00 44.60
CA VAL A 335 -16.09 24.25 43.24
C VAL A 335 -15.51 23.22 42.28
N THR A 336 -16.23 22.93 41.21
CA THR A 336 -15.74 22.17 40.07
C THR A 336 -15.27 23.17 39.01
N PRO A 337 -13.96 23.33 38.80
CA PRO A 337 -13.41 24.23 37.79
C PRO A 337 -13.92 23.90 36.39
N LEU A 338 -14.13 24.91 35.54
CA LEU A 338 -14.41 24.71 34.10
C LEU A 338 -15.58 23.73 33.87
N ASN A 339 -16.77 24.10 34.36
CA ASN A 339 -17.99 23.29 34.30
C ASN A 339 -18.52 22.98 32.87
N ALA A 340 -17.95 23.61 31.84
CA ALA A 340 -18.18 23.35 30.42
C ALA A 340 -16.91 22.80 29.75
N ASN A 341 -16.98 22.42 28.46
CA ASN A 341 -15.79 22.02 27.70
C ASN A 341 -14.80 23.21 27.63
N ALA A 342 -13.54 22.96 28.02
CA ALA A 342 -12.55 24.02 28.21
C ALA A 342 -12.08 24.63 26.87
N ALA A 343 -11.97 23.81 25.83
CA ALA A 343 -11.65 24.25 24.47
C ALA A 343 -12.48 23.49 23.43
N ASP A 344 -12.84 24.15 22.34
CA ASP A 344 -13.41 23.55 21.12
C ASP A 344 -12.81 24.27 19.89
N THR A 345 -12.38 23.53 18.86
CA THR A 345 -11.77 24.11 17.64
C THR A 345 -12.81 24.56 16.61
N GLY A 346 -14.03 24.03 16.63
CA GLY A 346 -14.92 23.99 15.47
C GLY A 346 -14.31 23.20 14.30
N ASN A 347 -14.88 23.35 13.10
CA ASN A 347 -14.31 22.75 11.88
C ASN A 347 -13.16 23.62 11.38
N VAL A 348 -11.94 23.08 11.43
CA VAL A 348 -10.73 23.79 10.97
C VAL A 348 -10.17 23.07 9.75
N PRO A 349 -9.91 23.78 8.64
CA PRO A 349 -9.37 23.15 7.43
C PRO A 349 -8.06 22.39 7.69
N LEU A 350 -7.92 21.23 7.06
CA LEU A 350 -6.69 20.44 7.10
C LEU A 350 -5.61 21.09 6.25
N HIS A 351 -4.39 21.15 6.79
CA HIS A 351 -3.24 21.60 6.03
C HIS A 351 -2.79 20.50 5.05
N PRO A 352 -2.40 20.82 3.80
CA PRO A 352 -2.08 19.82 2.78
C PRO A 352 -0.96 18.83 3.14
N ASP A 353 0.03 19.27 3.93
CA ASP A 353 1.14 18.41 4.34
C ASP A 353 0.83 17.57 5.59
N MET A 354 -0.29 17.84 6.29
CA MET A 354 -0.73 17.21 7.55
C MET A 354 0.36 17.02 8.63
N SER A 355 1.48 17.73 8.48
CA SER A 355 2.67 17.63 9.33
C SER A 355 2.56 18.50 10.59
N TRP A 356 1.45 19.24 10.68
CA TRP A 356 1.07 20.02 11.84
C TRP A 356 -0.43 20.29 11.84
N ILE A 357 -0.96 20.42 13.05
CA ILE A 357 -2.31 20.87 13.32
C ILE A 357 -2.17 22.15 14.16
N ARG A 358 -2.41 23.31 13.56
CA ARG A 358 -2.33 24.62 14.23
C ARG A 358 -3.57 25.43 13.95
N GLY A 359 -3.88 26.29 14.90
CA GLY A 359 -4.90 27.31 14.74
C GLY A 359 -5.05 28.14 15.99
N ASN A 360 -5.96 29.10 15.89
CA ASN A 360 -6.47 29.81 17.05
C ASN A 360 -7.98 29.96 16.91
N ARG A 361 -8.66 30.06 18.05
CA ARG A 361 -10.08 30.31 18.08
C ARG A 361 -10.47 31.08 19.33
N THR A 362 -11.38 32.01 19.14
CA THR A 362 -12.16 32.61 20.22
C THR A 362 -13.60 32.09 20.12
N TYR A 363 -14.17 31.60 21.22
CA TYR A 363 -15.53 31.09 21.24
C TYR A 363 -16.18 31.24 22.63
N HIS A 364 -17.50 31.08 22.66
CA HIS A 364 -18.33 31.15 23.87
C HIS A 364 -18.73 29.73 24.29
N PRO A 365 -18.11 29.14 25.34
CA PRO A 365 -18.44 27.81 25.82
C PRO A 365 -19.94 27.68 26.13
N GLY A 366 -20.58 26.63 25.61
CA GLY A 366 -22.02 26.40 25.83
C GLY A 366 -22.96 27.45 25.21
N GLY A 367 -22.44 28.39 24.41
CA GLY A 367 -23.22 29.51 23.85
C GLY A 367 -23.50 30.64 24.85
N ASP A 368 -22.76 30.71 25.95
CA ASP A 368 -22.87 31.79 26.94
C ASP A 368 -22.02 32.99 26.53
N ASP A 369 -22.67 34.04 26.03
CA ASP A 369 -22.02 35.28 25.57
C ASP A 369 -21.30 36.05 26.69
N THR A 370 -21.52 35.68 27.96
CA THR A 370 -20.79 36.27 29.10
C THR A 370 -19.39 35.66 29.29
N VAL A 371 -19.09 34.59 28.55
CA VAL A 371 -17.87 33.81 28.68
C VAL A 371 -17.08 33.80 27.37
N THR A 372 -15.82 34.23 27.37
CA THR A 372 -14.98 34.21 26.16
C THR A 372 -13.72 33.37 26.35
N ALA A 373 -13.67 32.21 25.72
CA ALA A 373 -12.46 31.39 25.64
C ALA A 373 -11.66 31.78 24.39
N THR A 374 -10.36 32.05 24.53
CA THR A 374 -9.44 32.28 23.39
C THR A 374 -8.26 31.35 23.53
N TRP A 375 -8.05 30.48 22.56
CA TRP A 375 -6.98 29.51 22.59
C TRP A 375 -6.27 29.38 21.24
N SER A 376 -5.03 28.94 21.29
CA SER A 376 -4.22 28.58 20.13
C SER A 376 -3.64 27.20 20.37
N TRP A 377 -3.54 26.40 19.32
CA TRP A 377 -2.88 25.12 19.38
C TRP A 377 -1.79 25.06 18.33
N ASP A 378 -0.70 24.41 18.69
CA ASP A 378 0.34 23.98 17.78
C ASP A 378 0.70 22.56 18.17
N ALA A 379 0.34 21.63 17.29
CA ALA A 379 0.58 20.22 17.41
C ALA A 379 1.42 19.83 16.17
N ARG A 380 2.58 19.23 16.41
CA ARG A 380 3.50 18.72 15.39
C ARG A 380 3.76 17.24 15.59
#